data_AF-A0A953XR42-F1
#
_entry.id   AF-A0A953XR42-F1
#
_cell.length_a   1.000
_cell.length_b   1.000
_cell.length_c   1.000
_cell.angle_alpha   90.00
_cell.angle_beta   90.00
_cell.angle_gamma   90.00
#
_symmetry.space_group_name_H-M   'P 1'
#
loop_
_entity.id
_entity.type
_entity.pdbx_description
1 polymer ?
#
loop_
_entity_poly.entity_id
_entity_poly.type
_entity_poly.pdbx_seq_one_letter_code
_entity_poly.pdbx_strand_id
1 'polypeptide(L)'
;MNRIVTVMAFALLFVCAAGLNAQGLGKNYKKQNGSYKKANDKAQKAGQAQAKKAQKNAEQEEKKQEREDAKAEREGGDDDDGGIGIVGGEKADEVAEPGSTISRAIKDETLEKIMDELKLEDKAKRASFKSNVRGAWEDSEKEDKRYASIYKRYEDNDDKLAAEKKVHEDKLKKIWDDSDEKLTKDEVLDEAQLAAWKKTSADLREKTATDRYYEAKKKAAAGDDDEPKKEKKEEDDK
;
A
#
# COMPACT_ATOMS: atom_id res chain seq x y z
N MET A 1 -21.24 -16.51 35.33
CA MET A 1 -20.35 -16.62 34.16
C MET A 1 -19.29 -15.54 34.33
N ASN A 2 -18.24 -15.76 35.12
CA ASN A 2 -16.92 -16.31 34.76
C ASN A 2 -16.19 -15.61 33.58
N ARG A 3 -15.19 -14.79 33.96
CA ARG A 3 -13.92 -14.41 33.29
C ARG A 3 -14.08 -13.53 32.04
N ILE A 4 -13.56 -12.30 32.03
CA ILE A 4 -12.15 -12.00 31.73
C ILE A 4 -11.57 -10.91 32.65
N VAL A 5 -10.31 -11.16 33.00
CA VAL A 5 -9.42 -10.56 33.99
C VAL A 5 -8.32 -9.85 33.20
N THR A 6 -8.09 -8.55 33.50
CA THR A 6 -6.77 -7.85 33.68
C THR A 6 -5.78 -7.90 32.48
N VAL A 7 -5.06 -6.86 32.06
CA VAL A 7 -4.20 -5.89 32.77
C VAL A 7 -3.81 -4.78 31.77
N MET A 8 -4.07 -3.51 32.09
CA MET A 8 -3.27 -2.38 31.58
C MET A 8 -3.08 -1.39 32.73
N ALA A 9 -1.97 -1.55 33.44
CA ALA A 9 -1.38 -0.51 34.28
C ALA A 9 0.03 -0.95 34.63
N PHE A 10 1.06 -0.24 34.16
CA PHE A 10 2.29 -0.01 34.91
C PHE A 10 3.07 1.12 34.24
N ALA A 11 2.72 2.35 34.64
CA ALA A 11 3.69 3.43 34.72
C ALA A 11 4.53 3.18 35.98
N LEU A 12 5.86 3.16 35.85
CA LEU A 12 6.75 3.23 37.00
C LEU A 12 7.86 4.25 36.71
N LEU A 13 7.66 5.42 37.30
CA LEU A 13 8.68 6.39 37.66
C LEU A 13 9.82 5.71 38.44
N PHE A 14 11.06 6.11 38.14
CA PHE A 14 12.13 6.13 39.14
C PHE A 14 12.82 7.49 39.13
N VAL A 15 12.77 8.17 40.27
CA VAL A 15 13.39 9.45 40.60
C VAL A 15 14.17 9.27 41.92
N CYS A 16 15.30 9.99 42.03
CA CYS A 16 16.11 10.30 43.23
C CYS A 16 17.04 9.19 43.81
N ALA A 17 18.21 9.47 44.40
CA ALA A 17 19.04 10.67 44.59
C ALA A 17 20.38 10.27 45.27
N ALA A 18 21.32 11.23 45.30
CA ALA A 18 22.48 11.40 46.18
C ALA A 18 23.75 10.54 45.91
N GLY A 19 24.98 11.08 46.02
CA GLY A 19 25.40 12.30 46.69
C GLY A 19 26.72 12.90 46.18
N LEU A 20 26.88 14.19 46.49
CA LEU A 20 28.09 14.98 46.37
C LEU A 20 29.05 14.77 47.56
N ASN A 21 30.32 15.13 47.30
CA ASN A 21 31.46 15.41 48.19
C ASN A 21 32.39 14.26 48.60
N ALA A 22 33.60 14.25 48.02
CA ALA A 22 34.82 14.65 48.74
C ALA A 22 35.99 14.80 47.75
N GLN A 23 36.73 15.92 47.87
CA GLN A 23 38.02 16.14 47.25
C GLN A 23 39.07 15.18 47.83
N GLY A 24 39.93 14.63 46.98
CA GLY A 24 41.18 14.02 47.44
C GLY A 24 41.75 12.94 46.52
N LEU A 25 42.94 13.22 45.99
CA LEU A 25 43.93 12.26 45.47
C LEU A 25 43.71 11.76 44.03
N GLY A 26 43.96 12.69 43.11
CA GLY A 26 44.46 12.36 41.78
C GLY A 26 45.80 11.65 41.86
N LYS A 27 45.90 10.51 41.17
CA LYS A 27 47.09 9.97 40.45
C LYS A 27 46.84 8.52 39.99
N ASN A 28 45.66 8.20 39.43
CA ASN A 28 45.46 6.91 38.73
C ASN A 28 44.43 6.96 37.58
N TYR A 29 43.96 8.15 37.17
CA TYR A 29 42.86 8.30 36.22
C TYR A 29 43.21 8.14 34.73
N LYS A 30 44.48 7.95 34.37
CA LYS A 30 44.90 7.90 32.96
C LYS A 30 44.89 6.50 32.34
N LYS A 31 44.89 5.41 33.13
CA LYS A 31 44.84 4.03 32.62
C LYS A 31 43.45 3.38 32.62
N GLN A 32 42.51 3.84 33.46
CA GLN A 32 41.15 3.28 33.49
C GLN A 32 40.20 3.89 32.44
N ASN A 33 40.34 5.17 32.08
CA ASN A 33 39.43 5.81 31.11
C ASN A 33 39.51 5.30 29.66
N GLY A 34 40.60 4.62 29.27
CA GLY A 34 40.71 3.96 27.96
C GLY A 34 39.98 2.62 27.87
N SER A 35 39.81 1.94 29.01
CA SER A 35 39.17 0.62 29.10
C SER A 35 37.64 0.72 29.17
N TYR A 36 37.10 1.66 29.95
CA TYR A 36 35.65 1.89 30.06
C TYR A 36 35.03 2.42 28.76
N LYS A 37 35.73 3.27 28.01
CA LYS A 37 35.25 3.78 26.71
C LYS A 37 35.16 2.66 25.67
N LYS A 38 36.16 1.77 25.60
CA LYS A 38 36.15 0.60 24.70
C LYS A 38 35.10 -0.45 25.07
N ALA A 39 34.81 -0.64 26.36
CA ALA A 39 33.77 -1.57 26.81
C ALA A 39 32.36 -1.06 26.52
N ASN A 40 32.12 0.24 26.73
CA ASN A 40 30.82 0.86 26.46
C ASN A 40 30.50 0.94 24.96
N ASP A 41 31.50 1.27 24.12
CA ASP A 41 31.34 1.27 22.65
C ASP A 41 31.06 -0.15 22.09
N LYS A 42 31.62 -1.19 22.71
CA LYS A 42 31.37 -2.59 22.32
C LYS A 42 29.97 -3.05 22.74
N ALA A 43 29.49 -2.62 23.91
CA ALA A 43 28.14 -2.90 24.38
C ALA A 43 27.06 -2.17 23.54
N GLN A 44 27.30 -0.90 23.17
CA GLN A 44 26.40 -0.17 22.27
C GLN A 44 26.35 -0.77 20.86
N LYS A 45 27.50 -1.21 20.31
CA LYS A 45 27.51 -1.90 19.00
C LYS A 45 26.80 -3.26 19.05
N ALA A 46 26.91 -4.01 20.15
CA ALA A 46 26.19 -5.27 20.32
C ALA A 46 24.67 -5.05 20.46
N GLY A 47 24.25 -4.03 21.22
CA GLY A 47 22.84 -3.64 21.35
C GLY A 47 22.22 -3.16 20.03
N GLN A 48 22.95 -2.36 19.25
CA GLN A 48 22.50 -1.94 17.91
C GLN A 48 22.44 -3.11 16.91
N ALA A 49 23.36 -4.07 17.00
CA ALA A 49 23.33 -5.26 16.15
C ALA A 49 22.13 -6.17 16.49
N GLN A 50 21.80 -6.34 17.78
CA GLN A 50 20.60 -7.05 18.21
C GLN A 50 19.31 -6.33 17.82
N ALA A 51 19.24 -5.00 17.96
CA ALA A 51 18.08 -4.21 17.53
C ALA A 51 17.85 -4.30 16.01
N LYS A 52 18.92 -4.23 15.20
CA LYS A 52 18.81 -4.43 13.74
C LYS A 52 18.37 -5.84 13.36
N LYS A 53 18.82 -6.86 14.10
CA LYS A 53 18.42 -8.25 13.85
C LYS A 53 16.95 -8.50 14.24
N ALA A 54 16.49 -7.89 15.33
CA ALA A 54 15.08 -7.93 15.75
C ALA A 54 14.17 -7.20 14.75
N GLN A 55 14.58 -6.02 14.26
CA GLN A 55 13.82 -5.27 13.25
C GLN A 55 13.73 -6.02 11.92
N LYS A 56 14.83 -6.67 11.50
CA LYS A 56 14.86 -7.48 10.28
C LYS A 56 14.03 -8.76 10.39
N ASN A 57 13.98 -9.37 11.58
CA ASN A 57 13.14 -10.54 11.83
C ASN A 57 11.66 -10.15 11.87
N ALA A 58 11.29 -9.03 12.50
CA ALA A 58 9.92 -8.52 12.50
C ALA A 58 9.44 -8.21 11.07
N GLU A 59 10.28 -7.56 10.25
CA GLU A 59 9.95 -7.27 8.85
C GLU A 59 9.84 -8.56 7.99
N GLN A 60 10.58 -9.62 8.33
CA GLN A 60 10.46 -10.92 7.64
C GLN A 60 9.22 -11.69 8.07
N GLU A 61 8.82 -11.58 9.33
CA GLU A 61 7.64 -12.26 9.88
C GLU A 61 6.35 -11.58 9.37
N GLU A 62 6.32 -10.25 9.32
CA GLU A 62 5.26 -9.47 8.67
C GLU A 62 5.13 -9.82 7.18
N LYS A 63 6.25 -9.89 6.43
CA LYS A 63 6.27 -10.33 5.03
C LYS A 63 5.83 -11.78 4.82
N LYS A 64 6.00 -12.65 5.82
CA LYS A 64 5.59 -14.06 5.73
C LYS A 64 4.10 -14.21 6.00
N GLN A 65 3.58 -13.42 6.93
CA GLN A 65 2.15 -13.37 7.24
C GLN A 65 1.36 -12.73 6.08
N GLU A 66 1.84 -11.63 5.50
CA GLU A 66 1.26 -11.04 4.29
C GLU A 66 1.24 -12.02 3.09
N ARG A 67 2.23 -12.92 2.99
CA ARG A 67 2.28 -13.96 1.95
C ARG A 67 1.30 -15.11 2.20
N GLU A 68 1.02 -15.44 3.45
CA GLU A 68 0.03 -16.46 3.80
C GLU A 68 -1.39 -15.91 3.64
N ASP A 69 -1.62 -14.64 3.96
CA ASP A 69 -2.89 -13.95 3.73
C ASP A 69 -3.18 -13.78 2.22
N ALA A 70 -2.17 -13.40 1.41
CA ALA A 70 -2.30 -13.33 -0.05
C ALA A 70 -2.52 -14.71 -0.72
N LYS A 71 -2.12 -15.81 -0.06
CA LYS A 71 -2.39 -17.17 -0.54
C LYS A 71 -3.82 -17.61 -0.25
N ALA A 72 -4.45 -17.09 0.80
CA ALA A 72 -5.86 -17.33 1.11
C ALA A 72 -6.81 -16.56 0.18
N GLU A 73 -6.37 -15.43 -0.39
CA GLU A 73 -7.13 -14.63 -1.37
C GLU A 73 -7.11 -15.23 -2.81
N ARG A 74 -6.39 -16.33 -3.06
CA ARG A 74 -6.20 -16.92 -4.40
C ARG A 74 -7.24 -17.93 -4.87
N GLU A 75 -8.15 -18.41 -4.02
CA GLU A 75 -9.13 -19.44 -4.42
C GLU A 75 -10.37 -18.81 -5.08
N GLY A 76 -10.21 -18.25 -6.27
CA GLY A 76 -11.34 -17.84 -7.12
C GLY A 76 -10.95 -16.96 -8.30
N GLY A 77 -11.23 -17.44 -9.52
CA GLY A 77 -11.29 -16.62 -10.73
C GLY A 77 -10.11 -16.77 -11.70
N ASP A 78 -10.14 -17.83 -12.52
CA ASP A 78 -9.66 -17.74 -13.90
C ASP A 78 -10.80 -17.12 -14.70
N ASP A 79 -10.61 -15.92 -15.25
CA ASP A 79 -11.46 -15.42 -16.33
C ASP A 79 -10.60 -14.90 -17.48
N ASP A 80 -10.93 -15.45 -18.65
CA ASP A 80 -10.38 -15.21 -19.98
C ASP A 80 -10.66 -13.77 -20.43
N ASP A 81 -9.70 -12.87 -20.26
CA ASP A 81 -9.47 -11.78 -21.22
C ASP A 81 -7.96 -11.63 -21.41
N GLY A 82 -7.51 -11.38 -22.63
CA GLY A 82 -6.12 -11.59 -23.09
C GLY A 82 -5.04 -10.65 -22.53
N GLY A 83 -5.16 -10.18 -21.29
CA GLY A 83 -4.15 -9.47 -20.53
C GLY A 83 -4.35 -9.65 -19.03
N ILE A 84 -3.26 -9.65 -18.25
CA ILE A 84 -3.33 -9.71 -16.78
C ILE A 84 -4.31 -8.65 -16.27
N GLY A 85 -5.41 -9.09 -15.62
CA GLY A 85 -6.21 -8.22 -14.77
C GLY A 85 -5.31 -7.59 -13.71
N ILE A 86 -4.99 -6.31 -13.86
CA ILE A 86 -4.05 -5.60 -12.98
C ILE A 86 -4.70 -5.27 -11.61
N VAL A 87 -6.00 -5.52 -11.44
CA VAL A 87 -6.71 -5.20 -10.21
C VAL A 87 -6.84 -6.46 -9.35
N GLY A 88 -6.07 -6.50 -8.27
CA GLY A 88 -6.16 -7.55 -7.26
C GLY A 88 -7.42 -7.43 -6.42
N GLY A 89 -8.06 -8.58 -6.18
CA GLY A 89 -9.12 -8.78 -5.20
C GLY A 89 -10.49 -9.01 -5.81
N GLU A 90 -10.67 -10.04 -6.64
CA GLU A 90 -12.01 -10.52 -6.95
C GLU A 90 -12.55 -11.35 -5.77
N LYS A 91 -13.33 -10.70 -4.91
CA LYS A 91 -14.71 -11.17 -4.81
C LYS A 91 -15.49 -10.31 -5.80
N ALA A 92 -16.10 -10.94 -6.78
CA ALA A 92 -16.93 -10.28 -7.80
C ALA A 92 -18.06 -9.40 -7.22
N ASP A 93 -18.32 -9.46 -5.91
CA ASP A 93 -19.42 -8.75 -5.24
C ASP A 93 -19.00 -7.55 -4.36
N GLU A 94 -17.72 -7.36 -4.03
CA GLU A 94 -17.32 -6.32 -3.05
C GLU A 94 -16.40 -5.27 -3.68
N VAL A 95 -16.99 -4.14 -4.05
CA VAL A 95 -16.24 -3.02 -4.64
C VAL A 95 -15.35 -2.41 -3.56
N ALA A 96 -14.05 -2.31 -3.86
CA ALA A 96 -13.07 -1.79 -2.92
C ALA A 96 -13.46 -0.39 -2.41
N GLU A 97 -13.36 -0.17 -1.09
CA GLU A 97 -13.68 1.11 -0.47
C GLU A 97 -12.81 2.26 -1.04
N PRO A 98 -13.31 3.51 -1.08
CA PRO A 98 -12.55 4.66 -1.56
C PRO A 98 -11.20 4.84 -0.85
N GLY A 99 -10.12 5.02 -1.61
CA GLY A 99 -8.77 5.20 -1.07
C GLY A 99 -8.14 3.94 -0.47
N SER A 100 -8.72 2.77 -0.73
CA SER A 100 -8.12 1.48 -0.40
C SER A 100 -6.84 1.24 -1.21
N THR A 101 -5.98 0.37 -0.69
CA THR A 101 -4.66 0.09 -1.27
C THR A 101 -4.47 -1.41 -1.41
N ILE A 102 -3.80 -1.84 -2.48
CA ILE A 102 -3.47 -3.24 -2.69
C ILE A 102 -2.19 -3.59 -1.91
N SER A 103 -2.10 -4.82 -1.38
CA SER A 103 -0.89 -5.25 -0.67
C SER A 103 0.34 -5.25 -1.60
N ARG A 104 1.51 -4.97 -1.03
CA ARG A 104 2.76 -4.96 -1.82
C ARG A 104 3.06 -6.32 -2.44
N ALA A 105 2.69 -7.42 -1.78
CA ALA A 105 2.85 -8.77 -2.30
C ALA A 105 2.08 -8.96 -3.61
N ILE A 106 0.79 -8.57 -3.64
CA ILE A 106 -0.04 -8.66 -4.84
C ILE A 106 0.53 -7.79 -5.96
N LYS A 107 0.88 -6.53 -5.67
CA LYS A 107 1.55 -5.66 -6.66
C LYS A 107 2.81 -6.29 -7.23
N ASP A 108 3.67 -6.82 -6.34
CA ASP A 108 4.93 -7.44 -6.75
C ASP A 108 4.70 -8.67 -7.62
N GLU A 109 3.65 -9.45 -7.39
CA GLU A 109 3.27 -10.61 -8.22
C GLU A 109 2.70 -10.19 -9.57
N THR A 110 1.79 -9.22 -9.58
CA THR A 110 1.22 -8.65 -10.82
C THR A 110 2.33 -8.11 -11.71
N LEU A 111 3.29 -7.38 -11.13
CA LEU A 111 4.43 -6.86 -11.88
C LEU A 111 5.37 -7.94 -12.42
N GLU A 112 5.54 -9.08 -11.73
CA GLU A 112 6.28 -10.21 -12.32
C GLU A 112 5.58 -10.74 -13.57
N LYS A 113 4.27 -10.97 -13.50
CA LYS A 113 3.49 -11.46 -14.65
C LYS A 113 3.60 -10.48 -15.83
N ILE A 114 3.51 -9.17 -15.57
CA ILE A 114 3.62 -8.15 -16.61
C ILE A 114 5.02 -8.13 -17.23
N MET A 115 6.08 -8.25 -16.41
CA MET A 115 7.43 -8.35 -16.95
C MET A 115 7.61 -9.60 -17.83
N ASP A 116 6.91 -10.69 -17.53
CA ASP A 116 6.92 -11.91 -18.34
C ASP A 116 6.16 -11.71 -19.68
N GLU A 117 5.00 -11.04 -19.67
CA GLU A 117 4.26 -10.67 -20.89
C GLU A 117 5.07 -9.73 -21.80
N LEU A 118 5.76 -8.76 -21.19
CA LEU A 118 6.65 -7.84 -21.89
C LEU A 118 7.95 -8.53 -22.38
N LYS A 119 8.17 -9.80 -22.03
CA LYS A 119 9.37 -10.58 -22.33
C LYS A 119 10.64 -9.86 -21.85
N LEU A 120 10.56 -9.23 -20.68
CA LEU A 120 11.69 -8.53 -20.08
C LEU A 120 12.60 -9.54 -19.38
N GLU A 121 13.63 -10.02 -20.09
CA GLU A 121 14.53 -11.09 -19.61
C GLU A 121 15.70 -10.57 -18.75
N ASP A 122 16.16 -9.34 -19.01
CA ASP A 122 17.30 -8.77 -18.31
C ASP A 122 16.97 -8.51 -16.83
N LYS A 123 17.73 -9.14 -15.93
CA LYS A 123 17.48 -9.07 -14.48
C LYS A 123 17.59 -7.66 -13.91
N ALA A 124 18.50 -6.84 -14.43
CA ALA A 124 18.66 -5.46 -13.97
C ALA A 124 17.48 -4.61 -14.45
N LYS A 125 17.06 -4.77 -15.72
CA LYS A 125 15.88 -4.09 -16.26
C LYS A 125 14.60 -4.52 -15.54
N ARG A 126 14.43 -5.80 -15.23
CA ARG A 126 13.31 -6.29 -14.39
C ARG A 126 13.27 -5.62 -13.02
N ALA A 127 14.41 -5.57 -12.33
CA ALA A 127 14.49 -4.92 -11.02
C ALA A 127 14.16 -3.42 -11.09
N SER A 128 14.68 -2.72 -12.10
CA SER A 128 14.39 -1.29 -12.35
C SER A 128 12.94 -1.06 -12.69
N PHE A 129 12.36 -1.85 -13.60
CA PHE A 129 10.94 -1.80 -13.96
C PHE A 129 10.06 -1.99 -12.73
N LYS A 130 10.26 -3.10 -12.00
CA LYS A 130 9.47 -3.43 -10.83
C LYS A 130 9.54 -2.35 -9.77
N SER A 131 10.75 -1.84 -9.47
CA SER A 131 10.90 -0.80 -8.46
C SER A 131 10.25 0.52 -8.86
N ASN A 132 10.38 0.91 -10.13
CA ASN A 132 9.83 2.15 -10.65
C ASN A 132 8.30 2.10 -10.70
N VAL A 133 7.75 1.07 -11.35
CA VAL A 133 6.31 0.92 -11.53
C VAL A 133 5.58 0.71 -10.21
N ARG A 134 6.14 -0.08 -9.29
CA ARG A 134 5.55 -0.20 -7.94
C ARG A 134 5.53 1.15 -7.22
N GLY A 135 6.60 1.95 -7.34
CA GLY A 135 6.64 3.28 -6.75
C GLY A 135 5.51 4.17 -7.28
N ALA A 136 5.32 4.18 -8.60
CA ALA A 136 4.23 4.90 -9.25
C ALA A 136 2.85 4.43 -8.79
N TRP A 137 2.65 3.11 -8.66
CA TRP A 137 1.42 2.53 -8.14
C TRP A 137 1.16 2.93 -6.68
N GLU A 138 2.17 2.85 -5.81
CA GLU A 138 2.03 3.26 -4.41
C GLU A 138 1.77 4.78 -4.28
N ASP A 139 2.33 5.59 -5.17
CA ASP A 139 2.07 7.03 -5.20
C ASP A 139 0.69 7.38 -5.75
N SER A 140 0.18 6.64 -6.74
CA SER A 140 -1.20 6.80 -7.23
C SER A 140 -2.21 6.45 -6.14
N GLU A 141 -1.98 5.37 -5.39
CA GLU A 141 -2.81 5.00 -4.23
C GLU A 141 -2.77 6.04 -3.10
N LYS A 142 -1.61 6.66 -2.84
CA LYS A 142 -1.53 7.77 -1.86
C LYS A 142 -2.33 8.98 -2.30
N GLU A 143 -2.31 9.31 -3.58
CA GLU A 143 -3.12 10.40 -4.12
C GLU A 143 -4.61 10.04 -4.10
N ASP A 144 -4.98 8.80 -4.44
CA ASP A 144 -6.36 8.30 -4.30
C ASP A 144 -6.85 8.42 -2.85
N LYS A 145 -6.05 7.99 -1.87
CA LYS A 145 -6.41 8.11 -0.45
C LYS A 145 -6.68 9.56 -0.01
N ARG A 146 -5.97 10.54 -0.59
CA ARG A 146 -6.27 11.97 -0.36
C ARG A 146 -7.57 12.36 -1.03
N TYR A 147 -7.74 11.97 -2.29
CA TYR A 147 -8.90 12.30 -3.10
C TYR A 147 -10.20 11.70 -2.55
N ALA A 148 -10.19 10.46 -2.06
CA ALA A 148 -11.33 9.78 -1.43
C ALA A 148 -12.05 10.66 -0.40
N SER A 149 -11.28 11.35 0.45
CA SER A 149 -11.82 12.25 1.48
C SER A 149 -12.42 13.54 0.91
N ILE A 150 -11.86 14.04 -0.19
CA ILE A 150 -12.33 15.22 -0.92
C ILE A 150 -13.61 14.89 -1.67
N TYR A 151 -13.64 13.73 -2.35
CA TYR A 151 -14.82 13.21 -3.04
C TYR A 151 -16.00 13.17 -2.07
N LYS A 152 -15.84 12.48 -0.93
CA LYS A 152 -16.89 12.38 0.08
C LYS A 152 -17.35 13.73 0.63
N ARG A 153 -16.43 14.70 0.76
CA ARG A 153 -16.77 16.05 1.26
C ARG A 153 -17.61 16.85 0.27
N TYR A 154 -17.41 16.63 -1.02
CA TYR A 154 -18.04 17.40 -2.09
C TYR A 154 -18.98 16.55 -2.95
N GLU A 155 -19.43 15.39 -2.47
CA GLU A 155 -20.28 14.47 -3.26
C GLU A 155 -21.60 15.11 -3.70
N ASP A 156 -22.10 16.09 -2.93
CA ASP A 156 -23.31 16.88 -3.24
C ASP A 156 -23.01 18.23 -3.94
N ASN A 157 -21.77 18.50 -4.33
CA ASN A 157 -21.36 19.74 -5.01
C ASN A 157 -20.61 19.43 -6.31
N ASP A 158 -21.37 19.27 -7.39
CA ASP A 158 -20.86 18.85 -8.69
C ASP A 158 -19.72 19.74 -9.22
N ASP A 159 -19.85 21.07 -9.09
CA ASP A 159 -18.83 22.01 -9.58
C ASP A 159 -17.49 21.84 -8.85
N LYS A 160 -17.54 21.72 -7.52
CA LYS A 160 -16.33 21.48 -6.72
C LYS A 160 -15.76 20.09 -6.95
N LEU A 161 -16.63 19.08 -7.04
CA LEU A 161 -16.20 17.71 -7.27
C LEU A 161 -15.52 17.55 -8.63
N ALA A 162 -16.05 18.16 -9.68
CA ALA A 162 -15.46 18.16 -11.01
C ALA A 162 -14.09 18.87 -11.04
N ALA A 163 -13.96 19.99 -10.34
CA ALA A 163 -12.68 20.71 -10.23
C ALA A 163 -11.63 19.86 -9.49
N GLU A 164 -11.99 19.25 -8.36
CA GLU A 164 -11.08 18.38 -7.59
C GLU A 164 -10.75 17.09 -8.36
N LYS A 165 -11.71 16.54 -9.11
CA LYS A 165 -11.48 15.37 -9.98
C LYS A 165 -10.43 15.68 -11.04
N LYS A 166 -10.52 16.85 -11.68
CA LYS A 166 -9.50 17.26 -12.67
C LYS A 166 -8.11 17.38 -12.04
N VAL A 167 -8.01 17.98 -10.85
CA VAL A 167 -6.73 18.08 -10.12
C VAL A 167 -6.18 16.69 -9.78
N HIS A 168 -7.05 15.75 -9.39
CA HIS A 168 -6.68 14.38 -9.11
C HIS A 168 -6.17 13.66 -10.38
N GLU A 169 -6.92 13.73 -11.49
CA GLU A 169 -6.55 13.15 -12.78
C GLU A 169 -5.20 13.71 -13.30
N ASP A 170 -4.97 15.02 -13.18
CA ASP A 170 -3.70 15.65 -13.57
C ASP A 170 -2.51 15.12 -12.75
N LYS A 171 -2.71 14.86 -11.45
CA LYS A 171 -1.66 14.29 -10.59
C LYS A 171 -1.39 12.82 -10.88
N LEU A 172 -2.45 12.02 -11.08
CA LEU A 172 -2.31 10.61 -11.48
C LEU A 172 -1.54 10.51 -12.79
N LYS A 173 -1.93 11.34 -13.78
CA LYS A 173 -1.23 11.44 -15.05
C LYS A 173 0.25 11.77 -14.84
N LYS A 174 0.57 12.77 -14.00
CA LYS A 174 1.95 13.13 -13.70
C LYS A 174 2.75 11.98 -13.09
N ILE A 175 2.18 11.23 -12.14
CA ILE A 175 2.86 10.07 -11.52
C ILE A 175 3.24 9.03 -12.57
N TRP A 176 2.30 8.71 -13.46
CA TRP A 176 2.52 7.70 -14.51
C TRP A 176 3.42 8.21 -15.64
N ASP A 177 3.30 9.48 -16.04
CA ASP A 177 4.18 10.10 -17.03
C ASP A 177 5.63 10.17 -16.51
N ASP A 178 5.85 10.57 -15.26
CA ASP A 178 7.18 10.60 -14.62
C ASP A 178 7.78 9.18 -14.55
N SER A 179 6.94 8.16 -14.29
CA SER A 179 7.35 6.75 -14.32
C SER A 179 7.76 6.29 -15.72
N ASP A 180 6.95 6.60 -16.74
CA ASP A 180 7.24 6.21 -18.13
C ASP A 180 8.48 6.94 -18.68
N GLU A 181 8.66 8.21 -18.34
CA GLU A 181 9.87 8.97 -18.67
C GLU A 181 11.10 8.29 -18.08
N LYS A 182 11.01 7.85 -16.82
CA LYS A 182 12.09 7.13 -16.16
C LYS A 182 12.40 5.78 -16.81
N LEU A 183 11.38 4.99 -17.18
CA LEU A 183 11.59 3.74 -17.92
C LEU A 183 12.26 3.96 -19.27
N THR A 184 11.91 5.05 -19.96
CA THR A 184 12.48 5.43 -21.26
C THR A 184 13.92 5.89 -21.12
N LYS A 185 14.18 6.81 -20.17
CA LYS A 185 15.51 7.39 -19.92
C LYS A 185 16.52 6.37 -19.43
N ASP A 186 16.09 5.43 -18.59
CA ASP A 186 16.93 4.36 -18.07
C ASP A 186 17.01 3.16 -19.05
N GLU A 187 16.45 3.28 -20.26
CA GLU A 187 16.42 2.25 -21.32
C GLU A 187 15.91 0.88 -20.82
N VAL A 188 14.95 0.91 -19.89
CA VAL A 188 14.42 -0.29 -19.22
C VAL A 188 13.49 -1.05 -20.14
N LEU A 189 12.67 -0.35 -20.91
CA LEU A 189 11.79 -0.92 -21.95
C LEU A 189 12.19 -0.35 -23.31
N ASP A 190 12.12 -1.17 -24.36
CA ASP A 190 12.12 -0.65 -25.73
C ASP A 190 10.76 -0.01 -26.09
N GLU A 191 10.68 0.63 -27.26
CA GLU A 191 9.45 1.33 -27.69
C GLU A 191 8.24 0.39 -27.79
N ALA A 192 8.44 -0.85 -28.24
CA ALA A 192 7.36 -1.82 -28.39
C ALA A 192 6.87 -2.31 -27.01
N GLN A 193 7.80 -2.59 -26.10
CA GLN A 193 7.51 -2.95 -24.72
C GLN A 193 6.86 -1.81 -23.95
N LEU A 194 7.30 -0.57 -24.16
CA LEU A 194 6.68 0.61 -23.53
C LEU A 194 5.24 0.81 -24.01
N ALA A 195 4.99 0.64 -25.31
CA ALA A 195 3.64 0.70 -25.86
C ALA A 195 2.73 -0.42 -25.30
N ALA A 196 3.25 -1.65 -25.22
CA ALA A 196 2.55 -2.77 -24.60
C ALA A 196 2.26 -2.50 -23.11
N TRP A 197 3.24 -2.01 -22.36
CA TRP A 197 3.09 -1.64 -20.95
C TRP A 197 1.99 -0.59 -20.75
N LYS A 198 1.99 0.49 -21.54
CA LYS A 198 0.96 1.54 -21.47
C LYS A 198 -0.44 0.98 -21.71
N LYS A 199 -0.57 0.04 -22.65
CA LYS A 199 -1.84 -0.64 -22.92
C LYS A 199 -2.28 -1.52 -21.76
N THR A 200 -1.40 -2.40 -21.28
CA THR A 200 -1.69 -3.33 -20.17
C THR A 200 -2.04 -2.57 -18.88
N SER A 201 -1.41 -1.41 -18.65
CA SER A 201 -1.64 -0.58 -17.45
C SER A 201 -2.69 0.52 -17.59
N ALA A 202 -3.47 0.55 -18.67
CA ALA A 202 -4.47 1.60 -18.89
C ALA A 202 -5.47 1.73 -17.72
N ASP A 203 -6.07 0.62 -17.29
CA ASP A 203 -7.05 0.63 -16.19
C ASP A 203 -6.43 1.09 -14.85
N LEU A 204 -5.17 0.71 -14.60
CA LEU A 204 -4.43 1.16 -13.42
C LEU A 204 -4.15 2.67 -13.43
N ARG A 205 -3.99 3.26 -14.62
CA ARG A 205 -3.69 4.68 -14.82
C ARG A 205 -4.94 5.56 -14.75
N GLU A 206 -6.06 5.03 -15.21
CA GLU A 206 -7.30 5.77 -15.41
C GLU A 206 -8.28 5.62 -14.25
N LYS A 207 -8.24 4.51 -13.51
CA LYS A 207 -9.21 4.22 -12.45
C LYS A 207 -8.54 3.93 -11.11
N THR A 208 -8.94 4.70 -10.10
CA THR A 208 -8.58 4.46 -8.71
C THR A 208 -9.62 3.62 -7.97
N ALA A 209 -9.36 3.26 -6.71
CA ALA A 209 -10.37 2.57 -5.90
C ALA A 209 -11.58 3.49 -5.66
N THR A 210 -11.34 4.79 -5.42
CA THR A 210 -12.41 5.79 -5.30
C THR A 210 -13.27 5.85 -6.56
N ASP A 211 -12.67 5.93 -7.74
CA ASP A 211 -13.43 6.00 -9.00
C ASP A 211 -14.29 4.75 -9.20
N ARG A 212 -13.68 3.56 -9.02
CA ARG A 212 -14.39 2.27 -9.14
C ARG A 212 -15.57 2.19 -8.18
N TYR A 213 -15.39 2.60 -6.93
CA TYR A 213 -16.44 2.61 -5.90
C TYR A 213 -17.63 3.47 -6.30
N TYR A 214 -17.40 4.74 -6.64
CA TYR A 214 -18.50 5.66 -6.93
C TYR A 214 -19.14 5.40 -8.29
N GLU A 215 -18.41 4.89 -9.28
CA GLU A 215 -19.00 4.37 -10.53
C GLU A 215 -19.95 3.20 -10.25
N ALA A 216 -19.54 2.24 -9.41
CA ALA A 216 -20.38 1.12 -9.03
C ALA A 216 -21.60 1.56 -8.21
N LYS A 217 -21.42 2.45 -7.22
CA LYS A 217 -22.51 3.02 -6.42
C LYS A 217 -23.56 3.71 -7.30
N LYS A 218 -23.14 4.48 -8.31
CA LYS A 218 -24.05 5.12 -9.28
C LYS A 218 -24.80 4.10 -10.13
N LYS A 219 -24.13 3.05 -10.61
CA LYS A 219 -24.78 1.97 -11.37
C LYS A 219 -25.80 1.20 -10.53
N ALA A 220 -25.47 0.88 -9.28
CA ALA A 220 -26.39 0.21 -8.36
C ALA A 220 -27.64 1.06 -8.07
N ALA A 221 -27.46 2.36 -7.83
CA ALA A 221 -28.58 3.29 -7.62
C ALA A 221 -29.47 3.43 -8.87
N ALA A 222 -28.91 3.33 -10.08
CA ALA A 222 -29.67 3.37 -11.32
C ALA A 222 -30.40 2.06 -11.65
N GLY A 223 -29.91 0.91 -11.17
CA GLY A 223 -30.50 -0.41 -11.40
C GLY A 223 -31.72 -0.74 -10.53
N ASP A 224 -31.92 -0.01 -9.43
CA ASP A 224 -33.06 -0.19 -8.52
C ASP A 224 -34.34 0.55 -8.97
N ASP A 225 -34.24 1.46 -9.95
CA ASP A 225 -35.37 2.23 -10.50
C ASP A 225 -36.09 1.52 -11.68
N ASP A 226 -35.57 0.39 -12.16
CA ASP A 226 -36.07 -0.34 -13.36
C ASP A 226 -36.81 -1.65 -13.03
N GLU A 227 -37.31 -1.84 -11.80
CA GLU A 227 -38.37 -2.85 -11.57
C GLU A 227 -39.75 -2.25 -11.93
N PRO A 228 -40.40 -2.68 -13.04
CA PRO A 228 -41.76 -2.28 -13.30
C PRO A 228 -42.65 -2.86 -12.20
N LYS A 229 -43.29 -1.97 -11.43
CA LYS A 229 -44.46 -2.31 -10.59
C LYS A 229 -45.41 -3.14 -11.43
N LYS A 230 -45.38 -4.45 -11.24
CA LYS A 230 -46.31 -5.40 -11.82
C LYS A 230 -47.69 -5.00 -11.34
N GLU A 231 -48.46 -4.38 -12.22
CA GLU A 231 -49.85 -4.02 -12.00
C GLU A 231 -50.57 -5.24 -11.43
N LYS A 232 -51.09 -5.12 -10.20
CA LYS A 232 -52.11 -6.02 -9.71
C LYS A 232 -53.33 -5.80 -10.60
N LYS A 233 -53.51 -6.65 -11.61
CA LYS A 233 -54.85 -6.88 -12.16
C LYS A 233 -55.68 -7.53 -11.06
N GLU A 234 -56.60 -6.76 -10.53
CA GLU A 234 -57.80 -7.25 -9.85
C GLU A 234 -58.54 -8.17 -10.85
N GLU A 235 -58.48 -9.48 -10.62
CA GLU A 235 -59.55 -10.38 -11.05
C GLU A 235 -60.56 -10.41 -9.91
N ASP A 236 -61.53 -9.49 -9.98
CA ASP A 236 -62.81 -9.64 -9.30
C ASP A 236 -63.57 -10.78 -9.99
N ASP A 237 -63.47 -11.97 -9.41
CA ASP A 237 -64.30 -13.12 -9.72
C ASP A 237 -65.48 -13.13 -8.74
N LYS A 238 -66.64 -12.62 -9.19
CA LYS A 238 -67.97 -12.98 -8.65
C LYS A 238 -69.14 -12.59 -9.55
#